data_AF-A0A447TD14-F1
#
_entry.id   AF-A0A447TD14-F1
#
_cell.length_a   1.000
_cell.length_b   1.000
_cell.length_c   1.000
_cell.angle_alpha   90.00
_cell.angle_beta   90.00
_cell.angle_gamma   90.00
#
_symmetry.space_group_name_H-M   'P 1'
#
loop_
_entity.id
_entity.type
_entity.pdbx_description
1 polymer ?
#
loop_
_entity_poly.entity_id
_entity_poly.type
_entity_poly.pdbx_seq_one_letter_code
_entity_poly.pdbx_strand_id
1 'polypeptide(L)'
;MLQTSPDGGSLYLLGEGASPEGDRPFIDQLSLADNKATRLWRSQAPWYEAPMAVLDGGKTALLSREQADAPPNLYLKTLGQDGGLKQLTFFPIRRPSSRTCRSASCATSARMA
;
A
#
# COMPACT_ATOMS: atom_id res chain seq x y z
N MET A 1 -10.15 -8.82 3.53
CA MET A 1 -10.21 -9.18 4.98
C MET A 1 -11.43 -8.52 5.60
N LEU A 2 -12.05 -9.16 6.61
CA LEU A 2 -13.21 -8.63 7.35
C LEU A 2 -12.87 -8.56 8.84
N GLN A 3 -13.16 -7.43 9.49
CA GLN A 3 -13.03 -7.27 10.95
C GLN A 3 -14.30 -6.62 11.51
N THR A 4 -14.69 -6.97 12.73
CA THR A 4 -15.83 -6.34 13.42
C THR A 4 -15.34 -5.20 14.32
N SER A 5 -16.12 -4.13 14.45
CA SER A 5 -15.85 -3.07 15.41
C SER A 5 -16.00 -3.57 16.86
N PRO A 6 -15.31 -2.98 17.85
CA PRO A 6 -15.38 -3.43 19.25
C PRO A 6 -16.78 -3.41 19.86
N ASP A 7 -17.63 -2.49 19.42
CA ASP A 7 -19.03 -2.35 19.82
C ASP A 7 -19.98 -3.28 19.04
N GLY A 8 -19.48 -4.00 18.04
CA GLY A 8 -20.28 -4.88 17.18
C GLY A 8 -21.22 -4.15 16.20
N GLY A 9 -21.19 -2.81 16.14
CA GLY A 9 -22.10 -2.01 15.31
C GLY A 9 -21.66 -1.82 13.86
N SER A 10 -20.43 -2.22 13.52
CA SER A 10 -19.86 -2.01 12.20
C SER A 10 -18.93 -3.15 11.77
N LEU A 11 -18.76 -3.28 10.46
CA LEU A 11 -17.77 -4.15 9.83
C LEU A 11 -16.75 -3.30 9.08
N TYR A 12 -15.46 -3.58 9.29
CA TYR A 12 -14.36 -3.07 8.49
C TYR A 12 -14.04 -4.03 7.36
N LEU A 13 -14.16 -3.53 6.14
CA LEU A 13 -14.01 -4.26 4.89
C LEU A 13 -12.72 -3.81 4.21
N LEU A 14 -11.79 -4.74 4.03
CA LEU A 14 -10.56 -4.51 3.28
C LEU A 14 -10.66 -5.26 1.95
N GLY A 15 -10.67 -4.51 0.86
CA GLY A 15 -10.77 -5.04 -0.51
C GLY A 15 -9.62 -4.59 -1.39
N GLU A 16 -9.36 -5.32 -2.47
CA GLU A 16 -8.30 -5.03 -3.46
C GLU A 16 -8.65 -3.84 -4.36
N GLY A 17 -9.95 -3.56 -4.53
CA GLY A 17 -10.42 -2.39 -5.27
C GLY A 17 -9.96 -2.35 -6.72
N ALA A 18 -10.08 -3.48 -7.43
CA ALA A 18 -9.79 -3.59 -8.86
C ALA A 18 -10.45 -2.44 -9.65
N SER A 19 -9.66 -1.78 -10.49
CA SER A 19 -10.09 -0.67 -11.35
C SER A 19 -9.34 -0.72 -12.69
N PRO A 20 -9.79 0.01 -13.73
CA PRO A 20 -9.05 0.13 -14.99
C PRO A 20 -7.62 0.65 -14.79
N GLU A 21 -7.38 1.43 -13.74
CA GLU A 21 -6.08 1.99 -13.37
C GLU A 21 -5.23 1.03 -12.53
N GLY A 22 -5.67 -0.23 -12.36
CA GLY A 22 -5.04 -1.26 -11.51
C GLY A 22 -5.73 -1.42 -10.16
N ASP A 23 -5.13 -2.21 -9.27
CA ASP A 23 -5.69 -2.43 -7.95
C ASP A 23 -5.57 -1.17 -7.08
N ARG A 24 -6.70 -0.78 -6.45
CA ARG A 24 -6.81 0.34 -5.53
C ARG A 24 -7.35 -0.15 -4.18
N PRO A 25 -6.51 -0.83 -3.37
CA PRO A 25 -6.98 -1.39 -2.13
C PRO A 25 -7.61 -0.32 -1.24
N PHE A 26 -8.64 -0.70 -0.49
CA PHE A 26 -9.43 0.25 0.30
C PHE A 26 -9.86 -0.34 1.64
N ILE A 27 -10.26 0.56 2.53
CA ILE A 27 -10.92 0.26 3.80
C ILE A 27 -12.29 0.93 3.78
N ASP A 28 -13.34 0.13 3.84
CA ASP A 28 -14.72 0.59 4.05
C ASP A 28 -15.18 0.23 5.47
N GLN A 29 -15.99 1.10 6.06
CA GLN A 29 -16.77 0.79 7.25
C GLN A 29 -18.23 0.61 6.84
N LEU A 30 -18.76 -0.57 7.04
CA LEU A 30 -20.18 -0.88 6.86
C LEU A 30 -20.88 -0.78 8.21
N SER A 31 -21.78 0.17 8.35
CA SER A 31 -22.68 0.26 9.50
C SER A 31 -23.74 -0.84 9.40
N LEU A 32 -23.91 -1.61 10.49
CA LEU A 32 -24.91 -2.70 10.53
C LEU A 32 -26.32 -2.19 10.85
N ALA A 33 -26.45 -0.95 11.33
CA ALA A 33 -27.75 -0.37 11.66
C ALA A 33 -28.54 0.01 10.39
N ASP A 34 -27.84 0.51 9.36
CA ASP A 34 -28.44 1.05 8.14
C ASP A 34 -27.87 0.43 6.85
N ASN A 35 -26.95 -0.53 6.96
CA ASN A 35 -26.21 -1.15 5.85
C ASN A 35 -25.46 -0.14 4.97
N LYS A 36 -25.12 1.03 5.52
CA LYS A 36 -24.38 2.06 4.77
C LYS A 36 -22.87 1.80 4.85
N ALA A 37 -22.24 1.67 3.69
CA ALA A 37 -20.79 1.62 3.57
C ALA A 37 -20.21 3.04 3.43
N THR A 38 -19.18 3.34 4.23
CA THR A 38 -18.42 4.59 4.19
C THR A 38 -16.96 4.27 3.88
N ARG A 39 -16.40 4.93 2.86
CA ARG A 39 -14.99 4.82 2.51
C ARG A 39 -14.15 5.56 3.55
N LEU A 40 -13.37 4.82 4.35
CA LEU A 40 -12.44 5.40 5.31
C LEU A 40 -11.10 5.76 4.68
N TRP A 41 -10.65 4.92 3.74
CA TRP A 41 -9.35 5.10 3.09
C TRP A 41 -9.26 4.30 1.78
N ARG A 42 -8.50 4.81 0.80
CA ARG A 42 -8.19 4.12 -0.46
C ARG A 42 -6.75 4.43 -0.88
N SER A 43 -6.05 3.42 -1.39
CA SER A 43 -4.73 3.55 -2.01
C SER A 43 -4.75 4.50 -3.21
N GLN A 44 -3.73 5.35 -3.32
CA GLN A 44 -3.61 6.32 -4.39
C GLN A 44 -2.20 6.33 -4.99
N ALA A 45 -2.14 6.53 -6.31
CA ALA A 45 -0.88 6.70 -7.02
C ALA A 45 -0.12 7.92 -6.45
N PRO A 46 1.23 7.88 -6.43
CA PRO A 46 2.10 6.89 -7.06
C PRO A 46 2.38 5.63 -6.21
N TRP A 47 1.75 5.48 -5.04
CA TRP A 47 2.03 4.39 -4.11
C TRP A 47 1.03 3.26 -4.28
N TYR A 48 1.52 2.02 -4.14
CA TYR A 48 0.66 0.88 -3.88
C TYR A 48 0.60 0.68 -2.37
N GLU A 49 -0.59 0.78 -1.81
CA GLU A 49 -0.82 0.65 -0.37
C GLU A 49 -1.88 -0.41 -0.16
N ALA A 50 -1.54 -1.46 0.59
CA ALA A 50 -2.42 -2.57 0.89
C ALA A 50 -2.73 -2.57 2.40
N PRO A 51 -4.00 -2.44 2.81
CA PRO A 51 -4.35 -2.50 4.22
C PRO A 51 -4.20 -3.93 4.72
N MET A 52 -3.54 -4.09 5.87
CA MET A 52 -3.30 -5.38 6.52
C MET A 52 -4.21 -5.58 7.72
N ALA A 53 -4.52 -4.51 8.45
CA ALA A 53 -5.41 -4.53 9.60
C ALA A 53 -5.97 -3.14 9.91
N VAL A 54 -7.19 -3.10 10.43
CA VAL A 54 -7.74 -1.96 11.16
C VAL A 54 -7.51 -2.16 12.65
N LEU A 55 -7.08 -1.10 13.31
CA LEU A 55 -6.64 -1.05 14.70
C LEU A 55 -7.39 0.07 15.45
N ASP A 56 -7.20 0.12 16.78
CA ASP A 56 -7.75 1.16 17.66
C ASP A 56 -9.25 1.42 17.48
N GLY A 57 -10.01 0.36 17.20
CA GLY A 57 -11.45 0.43 16.99
C GLY A 57 -11.87 1.20 15.74
N GLY A 58 -11.03 1.26 14.69
CA GLY A 58 -11.33 1.99 13.45
C GLY A 58 -10.62 3.33 13.30
N LYS A 59 -9.76 3.69 14.26
CA LYS A 59 -9.05 4.98 14.24
C LYS A 59 -7.75 4.90 13.44
N THR A 60 -7.12 3.74 13.41
CA THR A 60 -5.84 3.55 12.73
C THR A 60 -5.87 2.30 11.86
N ALA A 61 -5.00 2.25 10.85
CA ALA A 61 -4.79 1.09 10.00
C ALA A 61 -3.30 0.78 9.88
N LEU A 62 -2.97 -0.51 9.88
CA LEU A 62 -1.68 -1.01 9.47
C LEU A 62 -1.72 -1.24 7.96
N LEU A 63 -0.82 -0.58 7.23
CA LEU A 63 -0.69 -0.66 5.79
C LEU A 63 0.67 -1.23 5.42
N SER A 64 0.73 -2.06 4.38
CA SER A 64 1.94 -2.30 3.61
C SER A 64 1.98 -1.29 2.47
N ARG A 65 3.08 -0.55 2.32
CA ARG A 65 3.25 0.45 1.27
C ARG A 65 4.51 0.17 0.49
N GLU A 66 4.39 0.15 -0.83
CA GLU A 66 5.48 -0.03 -1.76
C GLU A 66 5.37 0.89 -2.97
N GLN A 67 6.47 1.00 -3.69
CA GLN A 67 6.57 1.65 -4.99
C GLN A 67 7.54 0.86 -5.86
N ALA A 68 7.59 1.16 -7.16
CA ALA A 68 8.37 0.39 -8.13
C ALA A 68 9.86 0.25 -7.78
N ASP A 69 10.44 1.23 -7.08
CA ASP A 69 11.86 1.30 -6.71
C ASP A 69 12.10 1.22 -5.20
N ALA A 70 11.10 0.88 -4.39
CA ALA A 70 11.29 0.67 -2.96
C ALA A 70 10.50 -0.54 -2.46
N PRO A 71 11.11 -1.38 -1.60
CA PRO A 71 10.44 -2.56 -1.07
C PRO A 71 9.25 -2.18 -0.17
N PRO A 72 8.31 -3.12 0.05
CA PRO A 72 7.21 -2.90 0.97
C PRO A 72 7.71 -2.64 2.38
N ASN A 73 7.21 -1.55 2.98
CA ASN A 73 7.39 -1.23 4.38
C ASN A 73 6.03 -1.08 5.06
N LEU A 74 6.02 -1.30 6.37
CA LEU A 74 4.81 -1.17 7.18
C LEU A 74 4.64 0.26 7.65
N TYR A 75 3.41 0.75 7.58
CA TYR A 75 3.02 2.08 8.02
C TYR A 75 1.77 2.01 8.90
N LEU A 76 1.72 2.88 9.90
CA LEU A 76 0.51 3.17 10.66
C LEU A 76 -0.15 4.41 10.06
N LYS A 77 -1.43 4.31 9.68
CA LYS A 77 -2.22 5.39 9.10
C LYS A 77 -3.39 5.73 10.02
N THR A 78 -3.56 7.00 10.38
CA THR A 78 -4.81 7.48 11.00
C THR A 78 -5.92 7.56 9.95
N LEU A 79 -7.07 6.95 10.22
CA LEU A 79 -8.23 6.91 9.34
C LEU A 79 -9.12 8.14 9.54
N GLY A 80 -9.75 8.63 8.47
CA GLY A 80 -10.64 9.80 8.52
C GLY A 80 -9.95 11.16 8.66
N GLN A 81 -8.62 11.21 8.61
CA GLN A 81 -7.83 12.44 8.62
C GLN A 81 -6.87 12.49 7.43
N ASP A 82 -6.68 13.69 6.88
CA ASP A 82 -5.59 13.95 5.94
C ASP A 82 -4.25 13.90 6.69
N GLY A 83 -3.29 13.14 6.17
CA GLY A 83 -2.00 12.88 6.84
C GLY A 83 -2.03 11.73 7.86
N GLY A 84 -1.22 11.80 8.91
CA GLY A 84 -1.18 10.76 9.95
C GLY A 84 -0.58 9.42 9.51
N LEU A 85 0.35 9.43 8.57
CA LEU A 85 1.06 8.23 8.11
C LEU A 85 2.45 8.15 8.77
N LYS A 86 2.71 7.09 9.53
CA LYS A 86 3.96 6.86 10.25
C LYS A 86 4.60 5.54 9.80
N GLN A 87 5.84 5.59 9.34
CA GLN A 87 6.59 4.39 8.97
C GLN A 87 7.03 3.60 10.21
N LEU A 88 6.85 2.29 10.18
CA LEU A 88 7.20 1.37 11.27
C LEU A 88 8.44 0.52 10.95
N THR A 89 8.64 0.18 9.67
CA THR A 89 9.80 -0.61 9.22
C THR A 89 10.61 0.16 8.18
N PHE A 90 11.90 -0.12 8.10
CA PHE A 90 12.84 0.55 7.18
C PHE A 90 13.68 -0.48 6.44
N PHE A 91 13.01 -1.31 5.64
CA PHE A 91 13.69 -2.30 4.81
C PHE A 91 14.42 -1.60 3.67
N PRO A 92 15.75 -1.79 3.54
CA PRO A 92 16.50 -1.26 2.42
C PRO A 92 16.17 -2.03 1.15
N ILE A 93 16.27 -1.37 -0.01
CA ILE A 93 16.20 -2.07 -1.29
C ILE A 93 17.32 -3.13 -1.33
N ARG A 94 16.94 -4.40 -1.50
CA ARG A 94 17.89 -5.49 -1.71
C ARG A 94 18.35 -5.45 -3.17
N ARG A 95 19.30 -4.54 -3.42
CA ARG A 95 20.00 -4.25 -4.68
C ARG A 95 19.22 -3.37 -5.67
N PRO A 96 19.81 -2.27 -6.20
CA PRO A 96 19.27 -1.65 -7.40
C PRO A 96 19.40 -2.67 -8.55
N SER A 97 18.29 -3.01 -9.20
CA SER A 97 18.33 -3.81 -10.42
C SER A 97 19.19 -3.09 -11.44
N SER A 98 20.20 -3.78 -11.97
CA SER A 98 21.08 -3.30 -13.04
C SER A 98 20.26 -2.68 -14.17
N ARG A 99 20.26 -1.36 -14.25
CA ARG A 99 19.72 -0.64 -15.38
C ARG A 99 20.82 -0.61 -16.44
N THR A 100 20.51 -1.15 -17.61
CA THR A 100 21.21 -1.00 -18.90
C THR A 100 22.09 -2.18 -19.34
N CYS A 101 21.49 -3.14 -20.04
CA CYS A 101 22.09 -3.59 -21.29
C CYS A 101 21.14 -3.16 -22.41
N ARG A 102 21.40 -1.99 -23.00
CA ARG A 102 20.71 -1.53 -24.21
C ARG A 102 21.69 -0.82 -25.13
N SER A 103 22.43 -1.64 -25.88
CA SER A 103 22.77 -1.48 -27.30
C SER A 103 24.11 -2.18 -27.58
N ALA A 104 24.14 -2.93 -28.68
CA ALA A 104 25.32 -3.57 -29.22
C ALA A 104 26.32 -2.50 -29.70
N SER A 105 27.23 -2.06 -28.83
CA SER A 105 28.38 -1.24 -29.22
C SER A 105 29.60 -1.38 -28.31
N CYS A 106 29.58 -2.26 -27.31
CA CYS A 106 30.70 -2.42 -26.38
C CYS A 106 31.56 -3.64 -26.75
N ALA A 107 32.28 -3.56 -27.88
CA ALA A 107 33.28 -4.55 -28.27
C ALA A 107 34.31 -3.99 -29.27
N THR A 108 35.02 -2.92 -28.93
CA THR A 108 36.29 -2.47 -29.57
C THR A 108 36.90 -1.46 -28.59
N SER A 109 38.09 -1.53 -28.03
CA SER A 109 39.36 -2.14 -28.42
C SER A 109 40.19 -2.39 -27.15
N ALA A 110 40.72 -3.59 -26.97
CA ALA A 110 41.88 -3.84 -26.13
C ALA A 110 42.70 -4.95 -26.78
N ARG A 111 43.37 -4.61 -27.88
CA ARG A 111 44.44 -5.41 -28.46
C ARG A 111 45.54 -4.48 -28.95
N MET A 112 46.70 -4.61 -28.29
CA MET A 112 48.06 -4.40 -28.80
C MET A 112 48.42 -3.00 -29.33
N ALA A 113 49.18 -2.26 -28.52
CA ALA A 113 50.52 -1.75 -28.86
C ALA A 113 51.23 -1.34 -27.56
#